data_AF-A0A6C0IDI1-F1
#
_entry.id   AF-A0A6C0IDI1-F1
#
_cell.length_a   1.000
_cell.length_b   1.000
_cell.length_c   1.000
_cell.angle_alpha   90.00
_cell.angle_beta   90.00
_cell.angle_gamma   90.00
#
_symmetry.space_group_name_H-M   'P 1'
#
loop_
_entity.id
_entity.type
_entity.pdbx_description
1 polymer ?
#
loop_
_entity_poly.entity_id
_entity_poly.type
_entity_poly.pdbx_seq_one_letter_code
_entity_poly.pdbx_strand_id
1 'polypeptide(L)'
;MINSIIKKLILFLIIFRNIKNKMNKNLILEDASGKLIDLFPNSKLNTIKTIKPKVITEDLGKIFEMAICLLYNTPFNGKYKYSMLAAETLSNKISNLKNLIPNNIIHTAKNGSRYDFTLTDGVEDGDEYLSAKTTKKGDKVCPQVIGQPSKKKFCSHFELDNSITTNDIKLYIQENVGKLLEKYFEYTFDCPIIYYNEHQNICLLIKKRENIKWCQEHIEFSHIIKGKEWNESTSISSKGITLGEFQVHNHRDNIKFRWNLLSLLKMFESNFEVTKIIK
;
A
#
# COMPACT_ATOMS: atom_id res chain seq x y z
N MET A 1 -17.82 16.59 -53.69
CA MET A 1 -18.19 17.17 -52.37
C MET A 1 -17.16 16.85 -51.27
N ILE A 2 -16.64 15.62 -51.18
CA ILE A 2 -15.64 15.18 -50.18
C ILE A 2 -14.32 15.98 -50.22
N ASN A 3 -13.82 16.34 -51.40
CA ASN A 3 -12.58 17.14 -51.54
C ASN A 3 -12.65 18.58 -50.99
N SER A 4 -13.85 19.15 -50.85
CA SER A 4 -14.01 20.51 -50.30
C SER A 4 -13.93 20.52 -48.76
N ILE A 5 -14.45 19.46 -48.13
CA ILE A 5 -14.46 19.30 -46.67
C ILE A 5 -13.04 19.01 -46.17
N ILE A 6 -12.29 18.15 -46.86
CA ILE A 6 -10.89 17.83 -46.50
C ILE A 6 -10.00 19.08 -46.63
N LYS A 7 -10.17 19.89 -47.68
CA LYS A 7 -9.45 21.17 -47.82
C LYS A 7 -9.77 22.15 -46.69
N LYS A 8 -11.04 22.25 -46.27
CA LYS A 8 -11.43 23.10 -45.12
C LYS A 8 -10.85 22.60 -43.80
N LEU A 9 -10.78 21.29 -43.58
CA LEU A 9 -10.20 20.71 -42.37
C LEU A 9 -8.68 20.93 -42.28
N ILE A 10 -7.98 20.77 -43.40
CA ILE A 10 -6.53 21.04 -43.48
C ILE A 10 -6.25 22.52 -43.26
N LEU A 11 -7.04 23.41 -43.87
CA LEU A 11 -6.92 24.86 -43.65
C LEU A 11 -7.20 25.24 -42.19
N PHE A 12 -8.21 24.62 -41.55
CA PHE A 12 -8.51 24.82 -40.14
C PHE A 12 -7.36 24.36 -39.22
N LEU A 13 -6.76 23.20 -39.50
CA LEU A 13 -5.62 22.67 -38.74
C LEU A 13 -4.36 23.52 -38.92
N ILE A 14 -4.11 24.06 -40.12
CA ILE A 14 -2.99 24.98 -40.39
C ILE A 14 -3.20 26.30 -39.62
N ILE A 15 -4.41 26.86 -39.66
CA ILE A 15 -4.77 28.07 -38.91
C ILE A 15 -4.61 27.82 -37.41
N PHE A 16 -5.09 26.69 -36.88
CA PHE A 16 -5.01 26.36 -35.45
C PHE A 16 -3.57 26.15 -34.99
N ARG A 17 -2.74 25.52 -35.82
CA ARG A 17 -1.31 25.31 -35.55
C ARG A 17 -0.52 26.61 -35.60
N ASN A 18 -0.86 27.52 -36.52
CA ASN A 18 -0.27 28.86 -36.59
C ASN A 18 -0.71 29.75 -35.43
N ILE A 19 -1.97 29.69 -34.97
CA ILE A 19 -2.43 30.41 -33.77
C ILE A 19 -1.72 29.90 -32.52
N LYS A 20 -1.56 28.58 -32.36
CA LYS A 20 -0.87 27.98 -31.20
C LYS A 20 0.62 28.35 -31.16
N ASN A 21 1.27 28.45 -32.32
CA ASN A 21 2.65 28.92 -32.41
C ASN A 21 2.79 30.44 -32.26
N LYS A 22 1.75 31.23 -32.57
CA LYS A 22 1.70 32.68 -32.30
C LYS A 22 1.43 33.01 -30.84
N MET A 23 0.67 32.20 -30.11
CA MET A 23 0.34 32.44 -28.69
C MET A 23 1.51 32.22 -27.72
N ASN A 24 2.68 31.79 -28.19
CA ASN A 24 3.88 31.56 -27.35
C ASN A 24 5.07 32.48 -27.69
N LYS A 25 4.85 33.57 -28.44
CA LYS A 25 5.82 34.64 -28.64
C LYS A 25 5.10 35.99 -28.56
N ASN A 26 5.61 36.92 -27.75
CA ASN A 26 5.14 38.31 -27.78
C ASN A 26 5.21 38.82 -29.22
N LEU A 27 4.04 39.19 -29.76
CA LEU A 27 3.88 39.71 -31.10
C LEU A 27 4.22 41.20 -31.07
N ILE A 28 5.41 41.54 -31.56
CA ILE A 28 5.83 42.92 -31.77
C ILE A 28 5.71 43.20 -33.27
N LEU A 29 5.03 44.29 -33.63
CA LEU A 29 4.96 44.81 -35.00
C LEU A 29 5.60 46.20 -35.03
N GLU A 30 6.35 46.48 -36.09
CA GLU A 30 6.87 47.81 -36.42
C GLU A 30 5.86 48.56 -37.30
N ASP A 31 5.63 49.83 -37.00
CA ASP A 31 4.87 50.70 -37.89
C ASP A 31 5.70 51.17 -39.10
N ALA A 32 5.06 51.88 -40.04
CA ALA A 32 5.70 52.38 -41.27
C ALA A 32 6.81 53.44 -41.03
N SER A 33 7.12 53.76 -39.77
CA SER A 33 8.25 54.60 -39.36
C SER A 33 9.34 53.84 -38.58
N GLY A 34 9.20 52.51 -38.44
CA GLY A 34 10.17 51.63 -37.80
C GLY A 34 10.10 51.63 -36.27
N LYS A 35 8.98 52.05 -35.66
CA LYS A 35 8.81 52.05 -34.20
C LYS A 35 8.02 50.83 -33.72
N LEU A 36 8.54 50.13 -32.71
CA LEU A 36 7.94 48.92 -32.14
C LEU A 36 6.72 49.29 -31.27
N ILE A 37 5.56 48.68 -31.52
CA ILE A 37 4.32 48.90 -30.76
C ILE A 37 3.92 47.59 -30.05
N ASP A 38 3.72 47.66 -28.74
CA ASP A 38 3.17 46.57 -27.91
C ASP A 38 1.63 46.66 -27.92
N LEU A 39 0.98 45.63 -28.46
CA LEU A 39 -0.47 45.63 -28.74
C LEU A 39 -1.36 45.29 -27.54
N PHE A 40 -0.79 45.00 -26.36
CA PHE A 40 -1.57 44.69 -25.16
C PHE A 40 -1.02 45.34 -23.89
N PRO A 41 -1.19 46.67 -23.70
CA PRO A 41 -0.88 47.30 -22.44
C PRO A 41 -1.98 46.96 -21.42
N ASN A 42 -1.62 46.19 -20.39
CA ASN A 42 -2.40 45.95 -19.18
C ASN A 42 -3.77 45.27 -19.34
N SER A 43 -3.79 43.93 -19.46
CA SER A 43 -4.89 43.17 -18.86
C SER A 43 -4.47 42.70 -17.46
N LYS A 44 -5.13 43.21 -16.43
CA LYS A 44 -5.04 42.67 -15.08
C LYS A 44 -5.55 41.23 -15.11
N LEU A 45 -4.65 40.26 -15.21
CA LEU A 45 -4.97 38.88 -14.88
C LEU A 45 -5.35 38.85 -13.40
N ASN A 46 -6.65 38.79 -13.12
CA ASN A 46 -7.15 38.25 -11.88
C ASN A 46 -6.50 36.86 -11.73
N THR A 47 -5.59 36.74 -10.76
CA THR A 47 -4.95 35.49 -10.40
C THR A 47 -6.04 34.51 -9.98
N ILE A 48 -6.44 33.65 -10.90
CA ILE A 48 -7.11 32.40 -10.57
C ILE A 48 -6.14 31.71 -9.62
N LYS A 49 -6.48 31.70 -8.31
CA LYS A 49 -5.80 30.84 -7.34
C LYS A 49 -5.86 29.44 -7.93
N THR A 50 -4.75 28.98 -8.49
CA THR A 50 -4.59 27.60 -8.90
C THR A 50 -4.79 26.80 -7.63
N ILE A 51 -5.96 26.16 -7.52
CA ILE A 51 -6.17 25.12 -6.52
C ILE A 51 -5.12 24.09 -6.88
N LYS A 52 -4.00 24.06 -6.14
CA LYS A 52 -2.98 23.04 -6.32
C LYS A 52 -3.74 21.71 -6.28
N PRO A 53 -3.70 20.89 -7.35
CA PRO A 53 -4.39 19.61 -7.33
C PRO A 53 -3.92 18.88 -6.08
N LYS A 54 -4.87 18.48 -5.23
CA LYS A 54 -4.55 17.73 -4.03
C LYS A 54 -3.82 16.49 -4.51
N VAL A 55 -2.52 16.39 -4.21
CA VAL A 55 -1.73 15.21 -4.53
C VAL A 55 -2.30 14.08 -3.69
N ILE A 56 -3.14 13.25 -4.31
CA ILE A 56 -3.61 12.01 -3.70
C ILE A 56 -2.45 11.04 -3.90
N THR A 57 -1.74 10.72 -2.83
CA THR A 57 -0.87 9.55 -2.85
C THR A 57 -1.77 8.33 -3.05
N GLU A 58 -1.59 7.64 -4.17
CA GLU A 58 -2.30 6.40 -4.42
C GLU A 58 -2.00 5.41 -3.29
N ASP A 59 -3.06 4.93 -2.66
CA ASP A 59 -2.96 3.88 -1.66
C ASP A 59 -3.04 2.55 -2.41
N LEU A 60 -1.88 1.93 -2.61
CA LEU A 60 -1.78 0.65 -3.31
C LEU A 60 -2.66 -0.42 -2.65
N GLY A 61 -2.82 -0.39 -1.32
CA GLY A 61 -3.69 -1.31 -0.60
C GLY A 61 -5.14 -1.17 -1.07
N LYS A 62 -5.66 0.06 -1.12
CA LYS A 62 -7.04 0.32 -1.56
C LYS A 62 -7.27 0.02 -3.05
N ILE A 63 -6.27 0.27 -3.90
CA ILE A 63 -6.35 -0.10 -5.33
C ILE A 63 -6.38 -1.63 -5.45
N PHE A 64 -5.58 -2.34 -4.66
CA PHE A 64 -5.51 -3.80 -4.70
C PHE A 64 -6.78 -4.47 -4.13
N GLU A 65 -7.33 -3.95 -3.02
CA GLU A 65 -8.64 -4.37 -2.51
C GLU A 65 -9.74 -4.15 -3.57
N MET A 66 -9.74 -3.01 -4.28
CA MET A 66 -10.67 -2.76 -5.37
C MET A 66 -10.46 -3.73 -6.55
N ALA A 67 -9.23 -4.07 -6.89
CA ALA A 67 -8.94 -5.06 -7.93
C ALA A 67 -9.55 -6.44 -7.59
N ILE A 68 -9.45 -6.86 -6.32
CA ILE A 68 -10.10 -8.08 -5.82
C ILE A 68 -11.63 -7.93 -5.89
N CYS A 69 -12.20 -6.79 -5.49
CA CYS A 69 -13.63 -6.52 -5.61
C CYS A 69 -14.14 -6.69 -7.06
N LEU A 70 -13.42 -6.11 -8.02
CA LEU A 70 -13.72 -6.21 -9.45
C LEU A 70 -13.64 -7.67 -9.95
N LEU A 71 -12.61 -8.41 -9.55
CA LEU A 71 -12.46 -9.82 -9.94
C LEU A 71 -13.66 -10.65 -9.50
N TYR A 72 -14.11 -10.49 -8.25
CA TYR A 72 -15.21 -11.26 -7.67
C TYR A 72 -16.59 -10.66 -7.90
N ASN A 73 -16.69 -9.53 -8.60
CA ASN A 73 -17.95 -8.82 -8.82
C ASN A 73 -18.69 -8.47 -7.50
N THR A 74 -17.93 -8.13 -6.44
CA THR A 74 -18.47 -7.64 -5.16
C THR A 74 -18.33 -6.13 -5.07
N PRO A 75 -19.30 -5.41 -4.47
CA PRO A 75 -19.16 -3.97 -4.25
C PRO A 75 -18.00 -3.65 -3.29
N PHE A 76 -17.25 -2.60 -3.59
CA PHE A 76 -16.27 -2.05 -2.67
C PHE A 76 -16.97 -1.32 -1.53
N ASN A 77 -16.82 -1.85 -0.33
CA ASN A 77 -17.45 -1.31 0.87
C ASN A 77 -16.72 -0.05 1.44
N GLY A 78 -16.97 1.11 0.85
CA GLY A 78 -16.42 2.38 1.31
C GLY A 78 -16.34 3.44 0.20
N LYS A 79 -15.70 4.58 0.49
CA LYS A 79 -15.44 5.60 -0.55
C LYS A 79 -14.15 5.27 -1.29
N TYR A 80 -14.25 4.88 -2.55
CA TYR A 80 -13.11 4.72 -3.44
C TYR A 80 -12.83 6.02 -4.21
N LYS A 81 -11.58 6.48 -4.19
CA LYS A 81 -11.15 7.77 -4.81
C LYS A 81 -9.87 7.63 -5.63
N TYR A 82 -9.46 6.40 -5.93
CA TYR A 82 -8.20 6.09 -6.61
C TYR A 82 -8.46 5.67 -8.06
N SER A 83 -7.40 5.37 -8.82
CA SER A 83 -7.51 5.02 -10.23
C SER A 83 -8.29 3.71 -10.45
N MET A 84 -9.40 3.77 -11.19
CA MET A 84 -10.12 2.55 -11.62
C MET A 84 -9.31 1.76 -12.64
N LEU A 85 -8.62 2.43 -13.56
CA LEU A 85 -7.74 1.78 -14.55
C LEU A 85 -6.64 0.94 -13.87
N ALA A 86 -6.06 1.44 -12.78
CA ALA A 86 -5.06 0.69 -12.01
C ALA A 86 -5.67 -0.56 -11.36
N ALA A 87 -6.87 -0.45 -10.81
CA ALA A 87 -7.58 -1.58 -10.20
C ALA A 87 -8.00 -2.63 -11.25
N GLU A 88 -8.51 -2.21 -12.41
CA GLU A 88 -8.85 -3.10 -13.53
C GLU A 88 -7.61 -3.83 -14.06
N THR A 89 -6.50 -3.10 -14.22
CA THR A 89 -5.22 -3.69 -14.64
C THR A 89 -4.75 -4.76 -13.65
N LEU A 90 -4.83 -4.47 -12.35
CA LEU A 90 -4.48 -5.43 -11.31
C LEU A 90 -5.44 -6.62 -11.27
N SER A 91 -6.75 -6.38 -11.41
CA SER A 91 -7.77 -7.44 -11.45
C SER A 91 -7.47 -8.47 -12.55
N ASN A 92 -7.14 -7.98 -13.75
CA ASN A 92 -6.72 -8.85 -14.86
C ASN A 92 -5.46 -9.66 -14.54
N LYS A 93 -4.46 -9.04 -13.90
CA LYS A 93 -3.21 -9.71 -13.49
C LYS A 93 -3.44 -10.84 -12.49
N ILE A 94 -4.41 -10.69 -11.59
CA ILE A 94 -4.72 -11.67 -10.54
C ILE A 94 -5.87 -12.61 -10.91
N SER A 95 -6.27 -12.68 -12.18
CA SER A 95 -7.43 -13.47 -12.63
C SER A 95 -7.38 -14.95 -12.22
N ASN A 96 -6.19 -15.57 -12.14
CA ASN A 96 -6.03 -16.95 -11.66
C ASN A 96 -6.44 -17.15 -10.19
N LEU A 97 -6.60 -16.08 -9.40
CA LEU A 97 -7.03 -16.16 -8.01
C LEU A 97 -8.39 -16.86 -7.88
N LYS A 98 -9.32 -16.69 -8.84
CA LYS A 98 -10.61 -17.39 -8.84
C LYS A 98 -10.51 -18.90 -8.95
N ASN A 99 -9.42 -19.43 -9.52
CA ASN A 99 -9.19 -20.87 -9.57
C ASN A 99 -8.68 -21.40 -8.22
N LEU A 100 -8.03 -20.54 -7.43
CA LEU A 100 -7.44 -20.90 -6.14
C LEU A 100 -8.41 -20.65 -4.97
N ILE A 101 -9.30 -19.67 -5.11
CA ILE A 101 -10.37 -19.31 -4.18
C ILE A 101 -11.64 -19.15 -5.03
N PRO A 102 -12.41 -20.24 -5.24
CA PRO A 102 -13.60 -20.20 -6.07
C PRO A 102 -14.82 -19.60 -5.36
N ASN A 103 -14.77 -19.46 -4.03
CA ASN A 103 -15.87 -18.96 -3.20
C ASN A 103 -16.24 -17.51 -3.55
N ASN A 104 -17.52 -17.16 -3.43
CA ASN A 104 -17.91 -15.76 -3.41
C ASN A 104 -17.34 -15.06 -2.16
N ILE A 105 -17.06 -13.76 -2.30
CA ILE A 105 -16.50 -12.94 -1.23
C ILE A 105 -17.25 -11.61 -1.11
N ILE A 106 -17.27 -11.05 0.09
CA ILE A 106 -17.74 -9.68 0.38
C ILE A 106 -16.58 -8.86 0.93
N HIS A 107 -16.48 -7.61 0.49
CA HIS A 107 -15.52 -6.66 1.05
C HIS A 107 -15.98 -6.10 2.41
N THR A 108 -15.21 -6.36 3.46
CA THR A 108 -15.54 -6.05 4.87
C THR A 108 -14.51 -5.15 5.57
N ALA A 109 -13.49 -4.65 4.84
CA ALA A 109 -12.46 -3.76 5.37
C ALA A 109 -13.00 -2.39 5.82
N LYS A 110 -13.29 -2.21 7.12
CA LYS A 110 -13.74 -0.93 7.70
C LYS A 110 -13.12 -0.65 9.06
N ASN A 111 -12.82 0.62 9.36
CA ASN A 111 -12.49 1.09 10.72
C ASN A 111 -11.42 0.28 11.47
N GLY A 112 -10.43 -0.26 10.76
CA GLY A 112 -9.40 -1.12 11.37
C GLY A 112 -9.86 -2.57 11.60
N SER A 113 -10.82 -3.07 10.81
CA SER A 113 -11.18 -4.48 10.73
C SER A 113 -9.94 -5.36 10.69
N ARG A 114 -10.05 -6.54 11.31
CA ARG A 114 -9.01 -7.57 11.32
C ARG A 114 -8.77 -8.18 9.94
N TYR A 115 -9.80 -8.22 9.11
CA TYR A 115 -9.79 -8.81 7.77
C TYR A 115 -10.32 -7.83 6.72
N ASP A 116 -9.97 -8.09 5.46
CA ASP A 116 -10.40 -7.24 4.34
C ASP A 116 -11.63 -7.82 3.62
N PHE A 117 -11.76 -9.14 3.58
CA PHE A 117 -12.88 -9.85 2.94
C PHE A 117 -13.41 -11.01 3.79
N THR A 118 -14.67 -11.36 3.56
CA THR A 118 -15.36 -12.53 4.14
C THR A 118 -15.86 -13.42 3.01
N LEU A 119 -15.60 -14.72 3.08
CA LEU A 119 -16.14 -15.72 2.15
C LEU A 119 -17.59 -16.04 2.53
N THR A 120 -18.46 -16.19 1.54
CA THR A 120 -19.91 -16.38 1.79
C THR A 120 -20.42 -17.77 1.48
N ASP A 121 -19.65 -18.59 0.77
CA ASP A 121 -20.08 -19.90 0.31
C ASP A 121 -19.22 -21.00 0.93
N GLY A 122 -19.81 -22.15 1.25
CA GLY A 122 -19.09 -23.31 1.79
C GLY A 122 -18.83 -23.26 3.31
N VAL A 123 -19.53 -22.38 4.03
CA VAL A 123 -19.40 -22.24 5.48
C VAL A 123 -20.22 -23.32 6.18
N GLU A 124 -19.59 -24.45 6.50
CA GLU A 124 -20.18 -25.45 7.40
C GLU A 124 -19.87 -25.15 8.88
N ASP A 125 -18.79 -24.42 9.19
CA ASP A 125 -18.35 -24.11 10.56
C ASP A 125 -17.70 -22.69 10.73
N GLY A 126 -18.46 -21.63 10.41
CA GLY A 126 -18.10 -20.24 10.71
C GLY A 126 -17.47 -19.42 9.57
N ASP A 127 -17.31 -18.11 9.80
CA ASP A 127 -16.80 -17.17 8.78
C ASP A 127 -15.36 -17.51 8.36
N GLU A 128 -15.15 -17.80 7.07
CA GLU A 128 -13.82 -17.78 6.46
C GLU A 128 -13.48 -16.36 5.97
N TYR A 129 -12.24 -15.91 6.19
CA TYR A 129 -11.79 -14.55 5.90
C TYR A 129 -10.63 -14.53 4.92
N LEU A 130 -10.38 -13.38 4.26
CA LEU A 130 -9.16 -13.10 3.52
C LEU A 130 -8.58 -11.74 3.90
N SER A 131 -7.26 -11.67 3.87
CA SER A 131 -6.53 -10.41 4.02
C SER A 131 -5.79 -10.06 2.74
N ALA A 132 -5.83 -8.79 2.35
CA ALA A 132 -5.06 -8.25 1.23
C ALA A 132 -3.89 -7.42 1.78
N LYS A 133 -2.66 -7.82 1.44
CA LYS A 133 -1.46 -7.07 1.85
C LYS A 133 -0.66 -6.64 0.65
N THR A 134 -0.14 -5.41 0.70
CA THR A 134 0.62 -4.85 -0.42
C THR A 134 1.91 -4.19 0.03
N THR A 135 2.91 -4.19 -0.86
CA THR A 135 4.10 -3.34 -0.72
C THR A 135 4.46 -2.69 -2.05
N LYS A 136 4.78 -1.39 -2.01
CA LYS A 136 5.33 -0.69 -3.18
C LYS A 136 6.79 -1.05 -3.43
N LYS A 137 7.59 -1.08 -2.36
CA LYS A 137 9.02 -1.46 -2.35
C LYS A 137 9.31 -2.28 -1.10
N GLY A 138 10.29 -3.18 -1.19
CA GLY A 138 10.57 -4.15 -0.12
C GLY A 138 9.38 -5.07 0.12
N ASP A 139 9.37 -5.74 1.27
CA ASP A 139 8.45 -6.83 1.62
C ASP A 139 7.90 -6.72 3.05
N LYS A 140 7.99 -5.52 3.63
CA LYS A 140 7.58 -5.27 5.01
C LYS A 140 6.06 -5.17 5.12
N VAL A 141 5.43 -6.10 5.82
CA VAL A 141 3.97 -6.11 6.08
C VAL A 141 3.67 -6.02 7.58
N CYS A 142 2.59 -5.32 7.94
CA CYS A 142 2.17 -5.21 9.34
C CYS A 142 1.09 -6.28 9.66
N PRO A 143 1.14 -6.89 10.84
CA PRO A 143 -0.04 -7.51 11.45
C PRO A 143 -1.20 -6.51 11.48
N GLN A 144 -2.41 -6.97 11.17
CA GLN A 144 -3.58 -6.09 11.26
C GLN A 144 -3.88 -5.79 12.73
N VAL A 145 -4.49 -4.63 13.02
CA VAL A 145 -4.86 -4.17 14.37
C VAL A 145 -3.65 -3.82 15.27
N ILE A 146 -2.73 -4.76 15.47
CA ILE A 146 -1.65 -4.69 16.47
C ILE A 146 -0.28 -4.35 15.88
N GLY A 147 -0.12 -4.32 14.55
CA GLY A 147 1.17 -4.04 13.91
C GLY A 147 1.58 -2.57 13.85
N GLN A 148 0.64 -1.62 14.03
CA GLN A 148 0.92 -0.18 14.06
C GLN A 148 0.10 0.60 15.10
N PRO A 149 -0.06 0.13 16.35
CA PRO A 149 -0.87 0.80 17.37
C PRO A 149 -0.25 2.11 17.86
N SER A 150 -1.07 2.96 18.48
CA SER A 150 -0.57 3.97 19.43
C SER A 150 -0.06 3.30 20.70
N LYS A 151 0.70 4.02 21.53
CA LYS A 151 1.17 3.53 22.83
C LYS A 151 0.03 2.97 23.69
N LYS A 152 -1.06 3.73 23.83
CA LYS A 152 -2.24 3.30 24.60
C LYS A 152 -2.82 1.97 24.08
N LYS A 153 -2.93 1.82 22.76
CA LYS A 153 -3.43 0.58 22.15
C LYS A 153 -2.44 -0.57 22.33
N PHE A 154 -1.14 -0.31 22.18
CA PHE A 154 -0.10 -1.30 22.44
C PHE A 154 -0.19 -1.81 23.89
N CYS A 155 -0.19 -0.92 24.88
CA CYS A 155 -0.36 -1.28 26.29
C CYS A 155 -1.64 -2.09 26.51
N SER A 156 -2.77 -1.68 25.93
CA SER A 156 -4.02 -2.45 26.01
C SER A 156 -3.94 -3.84 25.37
N HIS A 157 -3.23 -4.00 24.25
CA HIS A 157 -3.10 -5.29 23.56
C HIS A 157 -2.15 -6.25 24.27
N PHE A 158 -1.18 -5.72 25.01
CA PHE A 158 -0.16 -6.51 25.70
C PHE A 158 -0.29 -6.45 27.24
N GLU A 159 -1.45 -5.98 27.72
CA GLU A 159 -1.81 -5.94 29.15
C GLU A 159 -0.79 -5.20 30.02
N LEU A 160 -0.25 -4.11 29.48
CA LEU A 160 0.70 -3.23 30.17
C LEU A 160 0.02 -1.99 30.74
N ASP A 161 0.63 -1.43 31.77
CA ASP A 161 0.22 -0.12 32.29
C ASP A 161 0.44 0.97 31.23
N ASN A 162 -0.45 1.98 31.18
CA ASN A 162 -0.36 3.06 30.19
C ASN A 162 0.71 4.11 30.53
N SER A 163 1.19 4.14 31.77
CA SER A 163 2.20 5.07 32.28
C SER A 163 3.63 4.70 31.86
N ILE A 164 3.88 3.45 31.44
CA ILE A 164 5.21 2.95 31.06
C ILE A 164 5.92 3.87 30.05
N THR A 165 7.21 4.06 30.16
CA THR A 165 7.96 4.91 29.23
C THR A 165 8.23 4.20 27.90
N THR A 166 8.72 4.95 26.91
CA THR A 166 9.22 4.39 25.65
C THR A 166 10.35 3.38 25.88
N ASN A 167 11.19 3.60 26.89
CA ASN A 167 12.29 2.68 27.23
C ASN A 167 11.76 1.40 27.86
N ASP A 168 10.75 1.49 28.72
CA ASP A 168 10.09 0.30 29.30
C ASP A 168 9.45 -0.57 28.22
N ILE A 169 8.86 0.05 27.18
CA ILE A 169 8.32 -0.67 26.01
C ILE A 169 9.42 -1.40 25.26
N LYS A 170 10.57 -0.75 25.01
CA LYS A 170 11.71 -1.39 24.33
C LYS A 170 12.23 -2.59 25.14
N LEU A 171 12.37 -2.42 26.45
CA LEU A 171 12.79 -3.48 27.37
C LEU A 171 11.79 -4.64 27.35
N TYR A 172 10.50 -4.35 27.49
CA TYR A 172 9.43 -5.35 27.41
C TYR A 172 9.48 -6.14 26.09
N ILE A 173 9.71 -5.46 24.95
CA ILE A 173 9.84 -6.13 23.66
C ILE A 173 11.03 -7.09 23.63
N GLN A 174 12.17 -6.71 24.20
CA GLN A 174 13.36 -7.55 24.24
C GLN A 174 13.15 -8.79 25.12
N GLU A 175 12.56 -8.61 26.30
CA GLU A 175 12.33 -9.69 27.26
C GLU A 175 11.22 -10.67 26.82
N ASN A 176 10.25 -10.20 26.03
CA ASN A 176 9.05 -10.96 25.67
C ASN A 176 8.93 -11.24 24.17
N VAL A 177 10.03 -11.14 23.41
CA VAL A 177 9.99 -11.20 21.93
C VAL A 177 9.31 -12.47 21.40
N GLY A 178 9.54 -13.65 22.01
CA GLY A 178 8.90 -14.90 21.57
C GLY A 178 7.37 -14.82 21.64
N LYS A 179 6.82 -14.40 22.80
CA LYS A 179 5.38 -14.24 23.01
C LYS A 179 4.78 -13.16 22.11
N LEU A 180 5.52 -12.07 21.88
CA LEU A 180 5.12 -11.02 20.96
C LEU A 180 5.01 -11.55 19.53
N LEU A 181 6.00 -12.31 19.08
CA LEU A 181 6.00 -12.88 17.73
C LEU A 181 4.89 -13.90 17.54
N GLU A 182 4.56 -14.72 18.55
CA GLU A 182 3.38 -15.60 18.53
C GLU A 182 2.11 -14.79 18.27
N LYS A 183 1.87 -13.75 19.06
CA LYS A 183 0.67 -12.90 18.90
C LYS A 183 0.66 -12.15 17.57
N TYR A 184 1.78 -11.60 17.14
CA TYR A 184 1.88 -10.95 15.83
C TYR A 184 1.64 -11.90 14.67
N PHE A 185 2.08 -13.15 14.81
CA PHE A 185 1.91 -14.19 13.80
C PHE A 185 0.43 -14.57 13.67
N GLU A 186 -0.27 -14.75 14.79
CA GLU A 186 -1.72 -15.00 14.82
C GLU A 186 -2.52 -13.87 14.15
N TYR A 187 -2.22 -12.61 14.45
CA TYR A 187 -2.89 -11.46 13.83
C TYR A 187 -2.49 -11.21 12.36
N THR A 188 -1.55 -11.99 11.83
CA THR A 188 -1.12 -11.89 10.43
C THR A 188 -1.64 -13.05 9.60
N PHE A 189 -1.56 -14.28 10.12
CA PHE A 189 -1.71 -15.54 9.38
C PHE A 189 -2.84 -16.45 9.93
N ASP A 190 -3.84 -15.86 10.57
CA ASP A 190 -5.09 -16.54 10.98
C ASP A 190 -6.07 -16.79 9.82
N CYS A 191 -5.84 -16.16 8.67
CA CYS A 191 -6.58 -16.37 7.43
C CYS A 191 -5.63 -16.36 6.22
N PRO A 192 -6.05 -16.88 5.05
CA PRO A 192 -5.27 -16.74 3.83
C PRO A 192 -4.98 -15.28 3.46
N ILE A 193 -3.76 -15.01 3.02
CA ILE A 193 -3.30 -13.69 2.61
C ILE A 193 -3.09 -13.67 1.10
N ILE A 194 -3.69 -12.68 0.44
CA ILE A 194 -3.35 -12.30 -0.93
C ILE A 194 -2.32 -11.17 -0.83
N TYR A 195 -1.07 -11.46 -1.15
CA TYR A 195 0.04 -10.52 -1.05
C TYR A 195 0.48 -10.02 -2.43
N TYR A 196 0.54 -8.70 -2.63
CA TYR A 196 1.06 -8.08 -3.86
C TYR A 196 2.27 -7.17 -3.61
N ASN A 197 3.36 -7.44 -4.32
CA ASN A 197 4.54 -6.58 -4.38
C ASN A 197 4.60 -5.90 -5.75
N GLU A 198 4.42 -4.57 -5.77
CA GLU A 198 4.37 -3.80 -7.01
C GLU A 198 5.73 -3.76 -7.71
N HIS A 199 6.81 -3.46 -6.98
CA HIS A 199 8.15 -3.33 -7.55
C HIS A 199 8.68 -4.65 -8.10
N GLN A 200 8.43 -5.76 -7.41
CA GLN A 200 8.84 -7.09 -7.88
C GLN A 200 7.84 -7.70 -8.86
N ASN A 201 6.65 -7.11 -9.01
CA ASN A 201 5.52 -7.65 -9.78
C ASN A 201 5.23 -9.12 -9.41
N ILE A 202 5.11 -9.39 -8.11
CA ILE A 202 4.79 -10.71 -7.55
C ILE A 202 3.42 -10.60 -6.85
N CYS A 203 2.56 -11.60 -7.05
CA CYS A 203 1.36 -11.79 -6.23
C CYS A 203 1.31 -13.23 -5.74
N LEU A 204 1.11 -13.43 -4.44
CA LEU A 204 1.12 -14.72 -3.76
C LEU A 204 -0.20 -14.93 -3.01
N LEU A 205 -0.70 -16.16 -3.05
CA LEU A 205 -1.65 -16.68 -2.08
C LEU A 205 -0.84 -17.42 -1.01
N ILE A 206 -0.94 -16.96 0.23
CA ILE A 206 -0.22 -17.50 1.37
C ILE A 206 -1.24 -18.09 2.33
N LYS A 207 -1.12 -19.38 2.64
CA LYS A 207 -1.91 -20.06 3.68
C LYS A 207 -0.97 -20.60 4.75
N LYS A 208 -1.35 -20.45 6.02
CA LYS A 208 -0.63 -21.07 7.13
C LYS A 208 -0.95 -22.57 7.16
N ARG A 209 0.08 -23.41 7.27
CA ARG A 209 -0.06 -24.84 7.58
C ARG A 209 0.00 -25.07 9.08
N GLU A 210 1.03 -24.51 9.73
CA GLU A 210 1.28 -24.70 11.16
C GLU A 210 1.85 -23.44 11.79
N ASN A 211 1.67 -23.31 13.11
CA ASN A 211 2.28 -22.23 13.88
C ASN A 211 3.81 -22.42 14.00
N ILE A 212 4.55 -21.31 13.98
CA ILE A 212 5.98 -21.31 14.30
C ILE A 212 6.14 -21.33 15.82
N LYS A 213 7.03 -22.19 16.34
CA LYS A 213 7.36 -22.29 17.76
C LYS A 213 8.38 -21.20 18.15
N TRP A 214 7.92 -19.96 18.22
CA TRP A 214 8.79 -18.79 18.45
C TRP A 214 9.60 -18.84 19.74
N CYS A 215 9.07 -19.49 20.79
CA CYS A 215 9.80 -19.70 22.04
C CYS A 215 11.05 -20.59 21.91
N GLN A 216 11.18 -21.35 20.82
CA GLN A 216 12.33 -22.20 20.51
C GLN A 216 13.32 -21.52 19.54
N GLU A 217 12.94 -20.39 18.95
CA GLU A 217 13.78 -19.64 18.04
C GLU A 217 14.69 -18.66 18.79
N HIS A 218 15.98 -18.68 18.44
CA HIS A 218 16.92 -17.69 18.95
C HIS A 218 16.78 -16.39 18.15
N ILE A 219 16.18 -15.38 18.79
CA ILE A 219 15.93 -14.08 18.17
C ILE A 219 17.01 -13.07 18.58
N GLU A 220 17.69 -12.53 17.58
CA GLU A 220 18.72 -11.52 17.76
C GLU A 220 18.19 -10.15 17.37
N PHE A 221 18.58 -9.13 18.15
CA PHE A 221 18.25 -7.75 17.85
C PHE A 221 19.45 -7.05 17.20
N SER A 222 19.19 -6.40 16.06
CA SER A 222 20.25 -5.75 15.27
C SER A 222 21.03 -4.67 16.02
N HIS A 223 20.42 -3.98 16.99
CA HIS A 223 21.11 -2.98 17.80
C HIS A 223 22.06 -3.63 18.83
N ILE A 224 21.66 -4.77 19.42
CA ILE A 224 22.52 -5.57 20.31
C ILE A 224 23.73 -6.10 19.55
N ILE A 225 23.51 -6.74 18.40
CA ILE A 225 24.60 -7.26 17.55
C ILE A 225 25.61 -6.16 17.19
N LYS A 226 25.12 -4.95 16.94
CA LYS A 226 25.96 -3.80 16.54
C LYS A 226 26.58 -3.06 17.74
N GLY A 227 26.27 -3.44 18.98
CA GLY A 227 26.70 -2.71 20.18
C GLY A 227 26.18 -1.26 20.20
N LYS A 228 24.94 -1.05 19.75
CA LYS A 228 24.30 0.28 19.67
C LYS A 228 23.04 0.33 20.51
N GLU A 229 22.71 1.53 20.98
CA GLU A 229 21.41 1.79 21.59
C GLU A 229 20.28 1.69 20.57
N TRP A 230 19.12 1.19 21.03
CA TRP A 230 17.89 1.24 20.25
C TRP A 230 17.34 2.67 20.28
N ASN A 231 17.62 3.43 19.22
CA ASN A 231 17.03 4.75 19.03
C ASN A 231 15.54 4.65 18.62
N GLU A 232 15.23 4.61 17.32
CA GLU A 232 13.82 4.49 16.86
C GLU A 232 13.46 3.08 16.39
N SER A 233 14.41 2.29 15.91
CA SER A 233 14.10 0.98 15.33
C SER A 233 15.19 -0.06 15.57
N THR A 234 14.77 -1.32 15.56
CA THR A 234 15.64 -2.49 15.53
C THR A 234 15.02 -3.55 14.65
N SER A 235 15.82 -4.15 13.78
CA SER A 235 15.45 -5.40 13.12
C SER A 235 15.65 -6.58 14.06
N ILE A 236 14.87 -7.62 13.86
CA ILE A 236 15.04 -8.93 14.48
C ILE A 236 15.47 -9.95 13.43
N SER A 237 16.34 -10.88 13.82
CA SER A 237 16.82 -11.96 12.97
C SER A 237 16.88 -13.29 13.71
N SER A 238 16.78 -14.39 12.97
CA SER A 238 17.15 -15.73 13.43
C SER A 238 18.03 -16.37 12.36
N LYS A 239 19.10 -17.06 12.77
CA LYS A 239 20.06 -17.73 11.87
C LYS A 239 20.59 -16.81 10.75
N GLY A 240 20.84 -15.54 11.07
CA GLY A 240 21.33 -14.52 10.14
C GLY A 240 20.29 -13.98 9.13
N ILE A 241 19.04 -14.47 9.17
CA ILE A 241 17.95 -14.00 8.30
C ILE A 241 17.10 -12.98 9.06
N THR A 242 16.89 -11.79 8.47
CA THR A 242 16.02 -10.76 9.06
C THR A 242 14.55 -11.15 8.92
N LEU A 243 13.85 -11.26 10.04
CA LEU A 243 12.45 -11.69 10.10
C LEU A 243 11.47 -10.54 10.22
N GLY A 244 11.88 -9.42 10.81
CA GLY A 244 11.00 -8.29 11.02
C GLY A 244 11.73 -7.10 11.62
N GLU A 245 10.96 -6.05 11.89
CA GLU A 245 11.46 -4.80 12.45
C GLU A 245 10.46 -4.20 13.42
N PHE A 246 10.95 -3.88 14.61
CA PHE A 246 10.27 -3.02 15.57
C PHE A 246 10.69 -1.57 15.35
N GLN A 247 9.71 -0.66 15.41
CA GLN A 247 9.94 0.78 15.46
C GLN A 247 9.14 1.36 16.62
N VAL A 248 9.83 2.00 17.54
CA VAL A 248 9.25 2.74 18.66
C VAL A 248 9.65 4.20 18.42
N HIS A 249 8.74 4.98 17.84
CA HIS A 249 9.05 6.35 17.42
C HIS A 249 9.17 7.30 18.63
N ASN A 250 10.15 8.20 18.61
CA ASN A 250 10.35 9.15 19.70
C ASN A 250 9.43 10.38 19.61
N HIS A 251 9.02 10.74 18.38
CA HIS A 251 8.26 11.98 18.10
C HIS A 251 6.84 11.74 17.61
N ARG A 252 6.42 10.47 17.51
CA ARG A 252 5.10 10.07 17.02
C ARG A 252 4.55 9.00 17.95
N ASP A 253 3.27 9.11 18.29
CA ASP A 253 2.57 8.09 19.07
C ASP A 253 2.25 6.87 18.19
N ASN A 254 3.29 6.11 17.86
CA ASN A 254 3.18 4.92 17.03
C ASN A 254 4.28 3.92 17.38
N ILE A 255 3.84 2.73 17.77
CA ILE A 255 4.69 1.56 17.96
C ILE A 255 4.37 0.61 16.81
N LYS A 256 5.40 0.15 16.12
CA LYS A 256 5.23 -0.56 14.87
C LYS A 256 6.05 -1.82 14.85
N PHE A 257 5.42 -2.89 14.38
CA PHE A 257 6.09 -4.11 14.02
C PHE A 257 5.74 -4.50 12.58
N ARG A 258 6.75 -4.88 11.82
CA ARG A 258 6.61 -5.30 10.42
C ARG A 258 7.39 -6.57 10.17
N TRP A 259 6.71 -7.58 9.66
CA TRP A 259 7.36 -8.77 9.12
C TRP A 259 8.13 -8.41 7.87
N ASN A 260 9.36 -8.90 7.73
CA ASN A 260 9.98 -9.06 6.42
C ASN A 260 9.37 -10.31 5.79
N LEU A 261 8.27 -10.14 5.04
CA LEU A 261 7.37 -11.24 4.69
C LEU A 261 8.07 -12.31 3.87
N LEU A 262 8.80 -11.93 2.82
CA LEU A 262 9.43 -12.92 1.93
C LEU A 262 10.55 -13.68 2.64
N SER A 263 11.32 -13.01 3.50
CA SER A 263 12.34 -13.68 4.30
C SER A 263 11.73 -14.64 5.34
N LEU A 264 10.62 -14.24 5.97
CA LEU A 264 9.86 -15.09 6.88
C LEU A 264 9.36 -16.35 6.17
N LEU A 265 8.68 -16.20 5.02
CA LEU A 265 8.14 -17.33 4.24
C LEU A 265 9.26 -18.28 3.81
N LYS A 266 10.42 -17.75 3.40
CA LYS A 266 11.56 -18.55 3.00
C LYS A 266 12.19 -19.31 4.18
N MET A 267 12.31 -18.67 5.34
CA MET A 267 12.93 -19.29 6.51
C MET A 267 12.07 -20.40 7.10
N PHE A 268 10.75 -20.24 7.03
CA PHE A 268 9.77 -21.17 7.60
C PHE A 268 8.90 -21.80 6.50
N GLU A 269 9.52 -22.22 5.40
CA GLU A 269 8.82 -22.71 4.21
C GLU A 269 7.82 -23.83 4.51
N SER A 270 8.18 -24.78 5.39
CA SER A 270 7.31 -25.88 5.82
C SER A 270 6.04 -25.43 6.55
N ASN A 271 6.04 -24.23 7.15
CA ASN A 271 4.91 -23.68 7.88
C ASN A 271 3.85 -23.05 6.97
N PHE A 272 4.12 -22.94 5.67
CA PHE A 272 3.25 -22.26 4.73
C PHE A 272 2.94 -23.08 3.47
N GLU A 273 1.80 -22.77 2.88
CA GLU A 273 1.50 -23.04 1.48
C GLU A 273 1.55 -21.71 0.74
N VAL A 274 2.42 -21.60 -0.26
CA VAL A 274 2.60 -20.37 -1.02
C VAL A 274 2.41 -20.66 -2.51
N THR A 275 1.40 -20.04 -3.11
CA THR A 275 1.09 -20.20 -4.54
C THR A 275 1.19 -18.86 -5.25
N LYS A 276 1.87 -18.80 -6.41
CA LYS A 276 1.94 -17.59 -7.23
C LYS A 276 0.63 -17.40 -8.01
N ILE A 277 0.10 -16.18 -8.00
CA ILE A 277 -1.21 -15.85 -8.60
C ILE A 277 -1.05 -15.22 -10.00
N ILE A 278 -0.06 -14.33 -10.17
CA ILE A 278 0.07 -13.55 -11.42
C ILE A 278 0.24 -14.48 -12.62
N LYS A 279 -0.52 -14.18 -13.68
CA LYS A 279 -0.41 -14.78 -15.01
C LYS A 279 0.90 -14.44 -15.71
#